data_AF-A0A443K7Z4-F1
#
_entry.id   AF-A0A443K7Z4-F1
#
_cell.length_a   1.000
_cell.length_b   1.000
_cell.length_c   1.000
_cell.angle_alpha   90.00
_cell.angle_beta   90.00
_cell.angle_gamma   90.00
#
_symmetry.space_group_name_H-M   'P 1'
#
loop_
_entity.id
_entity.type
_entity.pdbx_description
1 polymer ?
#
loop_
_entity_poly.entity_id
_entity_poly.type
_entity_poly.pdbx_seq_one_letter_code
_entity_poly.pdbx_strand_id
1 'polypeptide(L)'
;MRLAIALTFVAVSSAATSASAETIDAVDLIEKCTIAMQYDGDVASVAVPLSKIIELDLTPDNRTRGMECLKRQFGFQFYFDTATNSFKPDKSDMERTRPAREAAQREKEEQIRQQEALRSERAAKEEEKRKQQDAAYDARRLVRLRNEEIQKREEANKDELNRRIRKACYDSLETTPLLAVTHPTCQDIFIENGFDQPKDAQAEKP
;
A
#
# COMPACT_ATOMS: atom_id res chain seq x y z
N MET A 1 -45.06 -30.09 -13.83
CA MET A 1 -45.74 -30.07 -12.50
C MET A 1 -44.99 -31.04 -11.60
N ARG A 2 -44.49 -30.77 -10.40
CA ARG A 2 -44.49 -29.66 -9.44
C ARG A 2 -43.15 -29.77 -8.69
N LEU A 3 -42.41 -28.68 -8.56
CA LEU A 3 -41.26 -28.58 -7.64
C LEU A 3 -41.82 -28.36 -6.23
N ALA A 4 -41.48 -29.21 -5.27
CA ALA A 4 -41.78 -29.02 -3.86
C ALA A 4 -40.53 -28.45 -3.17
N ILE A 5 -40.59 -27.16 -2.80
CA ILE A 5 -39.57 -26.50 -1.99
C ILE A 5 -40.03 -26.61 -0.53
N ALA A 6 -39.30 -27.39 0.26
CA ALA A 6 -39.49 -27.48 1.71
C ALA A 6 -38.81 -26.27 2.38
N LEU A 7 -39.61 -25.35 2.90
CA LEU A 7 -39.16 -24.25 3.77
C LEU A 7 -39.11 -24.78 5.21
N THR A 8 -37.91 -25.01 5.73
CA THR A 8 -37.67 -25.21 7.16
C THR A 8 -37.53 -23.86 7.84
N PHE A 9 -38.57 -23.46 8.58
CA PHE A 9 -38.51 -22.36 9.55
C PHE A 9 -37.66 -22.81 10.74
N VAL A 10 -36.44 -22.28 10.86
CA VAL A 10 -35.66 -22.36 12.11
C VAL A 10 -36.19 -21.26 13.01
N ALA A 11 -36.96 -21.65 14.04
CA ALA A 11 -37.34 -20.78 15.13
C ALA A 11 -36.09 -20.40 15.92
N VAL A 12 -35.63 -19.16 15.76
CA VAL A 12 -34.63 -18.56 16.66
C VAL A 12 -35.34 -18.24 17.97
N SER A 13 -35.24 -19.18 18.91
CA SER A 13 -35.58 -18.93 20.31
C SER A 13 -34.64 -17.88 20.86
N SER A 14 -35.14 -16.66 21.03
CA SER A 14 -34.49 -15.61 21.80
C SER A 14 -34.42 -16.04 23.27
N ALA A 15 -33.32 -16.71 23.63
CA ALA A 15 -32.93 -16.86 25.02
C ALA A 15 -32.53 -15.48 25.53
N ALA A 16 -33.41 -14.88 26.34
CA ALA A 16 -33.05 -13.78 27.21
C ALA A 16 -32.01 -14.29 28.20
N THR A 17 -30.73 -14.10 27.89
CA THR A 17 -29.66 -14.16 28.88
C THR A 17 -29.84 -12.97 29.80
N SER A 18 -30.48 -13.22 30.94
CA SER A 18 -30.30 -12.43 32.15
C SER A 18 -28.81 -12.49 32.50
N ALA A 19 -28.05 -11.53 31.98
CA ALA A 19 -26.73 -11.21 32.50
C ALA A 19 -26.94 -10.74 33.94
N SER A 20 -26.80 -11.67 34.88
CA SER A 20 -26.48 -11.32 36.26
C SER A 20 -25.25 -10.43 36.17
N ALA A 21 -25.40 -9.16 36.51
CA ALA A 21 -24.27 -8.30 36.79
C ALA A 21 -23.49 -8.99 37.91
N GLU A 22 -22.40 -9.67 37.56
CA GLU A 22 -21.44 -10.19 38.51
C GLU A 22 -21.03 -8.99 39.36
N THR A 23 -21.53 -8.92 40.60
CA THR A 23 -21.06 -7.97 41.59
C THR A 23 -19.64 -8.37 41.89
N ILE A 24 -18.70 -7.77 41.17
CA ILE A 24 -17.28 -8.03 41.34
C ILE A 24 -16.94 -7.68 42.79
N ASP A 25 -16.54 -8.69 43.56
CA ASP A 25 -16.18 -8.51 44.96
C ASP A 25 -14.92 -7.65 45.07
N ALA A 26 -15.00 -6.60 45.87
CA ALA A 26 -13.90 -5.69 46.06
C ALA A 26 -12.70 -6.35 46.74
N VAL A 27 -12.93 -7.36 47.59
CA VAL A 27 -11.85 -8.13 48.23
C VAL A 27 -11.06 -8.91 47.17
N ASP A 28 -11.74 -9.55 46.23
CA ASP A 28 -11.12 -10.27 45.12
C ASP A 28 -10.33 -9.33 44.19
N LEU A 29 -10.85 -8.15 43.88
CA LEU A 29 -10.09 -7.14 43.14
C LEU A 29 -8.83 -6.68 43.87
N ILE A 30 -8.90 -6.50 45.19
CA ILE A 30 -7.74 -6.08 45.99
C ILE A 30 -6.68 -7.20 46.03
N GLU A 31 -7.10 -8.45 46.16
CA GLU A 31 -6.19 -9.60 46.13
C GLU A 31 -5.53 -9.75 44.76
N LYS A 32 -6.30 -9.70 43.68
CA LYS A 32 -5.79 -9.70 42.29
C LYS A 32 -4.81 -8.56 42.05
N CYS A 33 -5.09 -7.39 42.60
CA CYS A 33 -4.16 -6.27 42.49
C CYS A 33 -2.88 -6.48 43.27
N THR A 34 -2.96 -7.05 44.47
CA THR A 34 -1.78 -7.40 45.28
C THR A 34 -0.87 -8.36 44.52
N ILE A 35 -1.44 -9.37 43.87
CA ILE A 35 -0.71 -10.32 43.02
C ILE A 35 -0.11 -9.57 41.81
N ALA A 36 -0.89 -8.78 41.09
CA ALA A 36 -0.39 -8.01 39.94
C ALA A 36 0.78 -7.09 40.31
N MET A 37 0.75 -6.46 41.50
CA MET A 37 1.83 -5.61 41.99
C MET A 37 3.10 -6.37 42.36
N GLN A 38 2.98 -7.61 42.86
CA GLN A 38 4.12 -8.46 43.22
C GLN A 38 4.86 -9.00 41.99
N TYR A 39 4.13 -9.25 40.89
CA TYR A 39 4.67 -9.85 39.67
C TYR A 39 4.78 -8.88 38.48
N ASP A 40 4.65 -7.56 38.72
CA ASP A 40 4.68 -6.51 37.69
C ASP A 40 3.70 -6.76 36.52
N GLY A 41 2.53 -7.30 36.86
CA GLY A 41 1.43 -7.56 35.93
C GLY A 41 0.61 -6.32 35.60
N ASP A 42 -0.43 -6.48 34.77
CA ASP A 42 -1.30 -5.37 34.36
C ASP A 42 -2.25 -4.93 35.49
N VAL A 43 -1.74 -4.01 36.32
CA VAL A 43 -2.49 -3.36 37.42
C VAL A 43 -3.69 -2.54 36.91
N ALA A 44 -3.65 -2.04 35.66
CA ALA A 44 -4.70 -1.18 35.12
C ALA A 44 -6.03 -1.91 34.99
N SER A 45 -5.98 -3.19 34.59
CA SER A 45 -7.15 -4.06 34.44
C SER A 45 -7.97 -4.24 35.73
N VAL A 46 -7.33 -4.09 36.89
CA VAL A 46 -7.93 -4.30 38.23
C VAL A 46 -8.20 -2.97 38.96
N ALA A 47 -7.31 -1.99 38.82
CA ALA A 47 -7.46 -0.69 39.48
C ALA A 47 -8.65 0.13 38.93
N VAL A 48 -8.93 0.03 37.63
CA VAL A 48 -10.07 0.71 36.99
C VAL A 48 -11.42 0.24 37.56
N PRO A 49 -11.75 -1.06 37.61
CA PRO A 49 -13.01 -1.51 38.21
C PRO A 49 -13.08 -1.23 39.72
N LEU A 50 -11.98 -1.40 40.46
CA LEU A 50 -11.94 -1.12 41.90
C LEU A 50 -12.31 0.34 42.23
N SER A 51 -11.88 1.29 41.39
CA SER A 51 -12.19 2.72 41.56
C SER A 51 -13.67 3.09 41.39
N LYS A 52 -14.50 2.18 40.86
CA LYS A 52 -15.91 2.43 40.54
C LYS A 52 -16.88 1.84 41.56
N ILE A 53 -16.38 1.09 42.55
CA ILE A 53 -17.23 0.47 43.57
C ILE A 53 -17.62 1.53 44.61
N ILE A 54 -18.92 1.72 44.76
CA ILE A 54 -19.53 2.69 45.67
C ILE A 54 -20.07 1.85 46.84
N GLU A 55 -19.54 2.09 48.04
CA GLU A 55 -19.79 1.34 49.29
C GLU A 55 -19.02 0.00 49.38
N LEU A 56 -18.01 0.01 50.25
CA LEU A 56 -17.07 -1.09 50.47
C LEU A 56 -17.03 -1.44 51.96
N ASP A 57 -17.47 -2.63 52.32
CA ASP A 57 -17.24 -3.15 53.67
C ASP A 57 -15.89 -3.88 53.73
N LEU A 58 -14.82 -3.08 53.84
CA LEU A 58 -13.44 -3.58 53.87
C LEU A 58 -12.83 -3.42 55.26
N THR A 59 -12.04 -4.40 55.65
CA THR A 59 -11.13 -4.30 56.80
C THR A 59 -10.07 -3.21 56.56
N PRO A 60 -9.46 -2.63 57.61
CA PRO A 60 -8.40 -1.63 57.47
C PRO A 60 -7.24 -2.07 56.56
N ASP A 61 -6.88 -3.36 56.61
CA ASP A 61 -5.80 -3.93 55.79
C ASP A 61 -6.18 -3.94 54.31
N ASN A 62 -7.41 -4.36 53.98
CA ASN A 62 -7.88 -4.37 52.60
C ASN A 62 -8.04 -2.94 52.05
N ARG A 63 -8.45 -1.97 52.86
CA ARG A 63 -8.47 -0.55 52.47
C ARG A 63 -7.08 -0.06 52.10
N THR A 64 -6.07 -0.41 52.91
CA THR A 64 -4.68 -0.01 52.67
C THR A 64 -4.14 -0.62 51.38
N ARG A 65 -4.35 -1.92 51.15
CA ARG A 65 -3.93 -2.60 49.92
C ARG A 65 -4.67 -2.09 48.68
N GLY A 66 -5.97 -1.82 48.79
CA GLY A 66 -6.75 -1.20 47.71
C GLY A 66 -6.28 0.22 47.39
N MET A 67 -5.90 1.00 48.42
CA MET A 67 -5.27 2.31 48.23
C MET A 67 -3.92 2.20 47.52
N GLU A 68 -3.07 1.25 47.90
CA GLU A 68 -1.78 1.01 47.23
C GLU A 68 -1.95 0.63 45.76
N CYS A 69 -2.91 -0.26 45.49
CA CYS A 69 -3.31 -0.66 44.14
C CYS A 69 -3.68 0.55 43.26
N LEU A 70 -4.60 1.38 43.75
CA LEU A 70 -5.05 2.58 43.03
C LEU A 70 -3.90 3.59 42.87
N LYS A 71 -3.04 3.72 43.88
CA LYS A 71 -1.89 4.62 43.83
C LYS A 71 -0.83 4.17 42.82
N ARG A 72 -0.64 2.87 42.62
CA ARG A 72 0.30 2.37 41.60
C ARG A 72 -0.18 2.69 40.19
N GLN A 73 -1.48 2.60 39.92
CA GLN A 73 -2.03 2.89 38.59
C GLN A 73 -2.23 4.39 38.34
N PHE A 74 -2.77 5.12 39.32
CA PHE A 74 -3.23 6.50 39.14
C PHE A 74 -2.38 7.54 39.88
N GLY A 75 -1.35 7.12 40.62
CA GLY A 75 -0.52 8.00 41.46
C GLY A 75 -1.19 8.39 42.78
N PHE A 76 -0.70 9.44 43.45
CA PHE A 76 -1.23 9.90 44.76
C PHE A 76 -2.64 10.52 44.72
N GLN A 77 -3.37 10.36 43.62
CA GLN A 77 -4.63 11.04 43.32
C GLN A 77 -5.87 10.35 43.90
N PHE A 78 -5.72 9.51 44.93
CA PHE A 78 -6.84 8.77 45.53
C PHE A 78 -6.76 8.81 47.05
N TYR A 79 -7.93 8.85 47.69
CA TYR A 79 -8.10 8.66 49.12
C TYR A 79 -9.31 7.74 49.41
N PHE A 80 -9.35 7.15 50.60
CA PHE A 80 -10.50 6.36 51.06
C PHE A 80 -11.42 7.27 51.89
N ASP A 81 -12.65 7.47 51.42
CA ASP A 81 -13.67 8.23 52.15
C ASP A 81 -14.37 7.31 53.14
N THR A 82 -14.19 7.57 54.44
CA THR A 82 -14.80 6.79 55.52
C THR A 82 -16.29 7.06 55.69
N ALA A 83 -16.81 8.20 55.21
CA ALA A 83 -18.23 8.51 55.30
C ALA A 83 -19.06 7.73 54.28
N THR A 84 -18.50 7.49 53.09
CA THR A 84 -19.17 6.72 52.02
C THR A 84 -18.55 5.34 51.80
N ASN A 85 -17.59 4.95 52.64
CA ASN A 85 -16.80 3.72 52.52
C ASN A 85 -16.38 3.45 51.06
N SER A 86 -15.74 4.42 50.39
CA SER A 86 -15.38 4.26 48.98
C SER A 86 -14.08 4.97 48.62
N PHE A 87 -13.42 4.46 47.58
CA PHE A 87 -12.23 5.12 47.02
C PHE A 87 -12.66 6.32 46.18
N LYS A 88 -12.17 7.51 46.53
CA LYS A 88 -12.46 8.74 45.79
C LYS A 88 -11.19 9.32 45.18
N PRO A 89 -11.26 9.77 43.92
CA PRO A 89 -10.17 10.54 43.35
C PRO A 89 -10.06 11.88 44.09
N ASP A 90 -8.84 12.29 44.40
CA ASP A 90 -8.53 13.61 44.90
C ASP A 90 -8.78 14.62 43.76
N LYS A 91 -9.92 15.29 43.83
CA LYS A 91 -10.37 16.25 42.82
C LYS A 91 -9.37 17.40 42.65
N SER A 92 -8.65 17.77 43.71
CA SER A 92 -7.73 18.91 43.68
C SER A 92 -6.51 18.66 42.79
N ASP A 93 -5.92 17.47 42.87
CA ASP A 93 -4.78 17.08 42.04
C ASP A 93 -5.18 16.75 40.59
N MET A 94 -6.38 16.22 40.38
CA MET A 94 -6.94 16.02 39.05
C MET A 94 -7.18 17.34 38.32
N GLU A 95 -7.75 18.34 38.99
CA GLU A 95 -7.93 19.68 38.40
C GLU A 95 -6.59 20.37 38.15
N ARG A 96 -5.62 20.20 39.05
CA ARG A 96 -4.28 20.79 38.92
C ARG A 96 -3.49 20.24 37.72
N THR A 97 -3.62 18.95 37.43
CA THR A 97 -2.86 18.28 36.36
C THR A 97 -3.57 18.29 35.01
N ARG A 98 -4.86 18.63 34.97
CA ARG A 98 -5.67 18.69 33.75
C ARG A 98 -5.09 19.60 32.65
N PRO A 99 -4.64 20.85 32.92
CA PRO A 99 -4.06 21.69 31.88
C PRO A 99 -2.81 21.08 31.26
N ALA A 100 -1.96 20.43 32.06
CA ALA A 100 -0.73 19.78 31.59
C ALA A 100 -1.04 18.55 30.73
N ARG A 101 -2.06 17.76 31.09
CA ARG A 101 -2.52 16.60 30.29
C ARG A 101 -3.11 17.06 28.95
N GLU A 102 -3.95 18.11 28.96
CA GLU A 102 -4.53 18.68 27.75
C GLU A 102 -3.44 19.26 26.82
N ALA A 103 -2.42 19.94 27.38
CA ALA A 103 -1.28 20.43 26.61
C ALA A 103 -0.46 19.29 25.97
N ALA A 104 -0.11 18.27 26.75
CA ALA A 104 0.62 17.10 26.25
C ALA A 104 -0.17 16.32 25.18
N GLN A 105 -1.49 16.26 25.31
CA GLN A 105 -2.34 15.66 24.29
C GLN A 105 -2.34 16.47 22.99
N ARG A 106 -2.45 17.81 23.07
CA ARG A 106 -2.38 18.68 21.89
C ARG A 106 -1.04 18.56 21.17
N GLU A 107 0.07 18.52 21.90
CA GLU A 107 1.41 18.30 21.32
C GLU A 107 1.49 16.96 20.58
N LYS A 108 0.96 15.88 21.16
CA LYS A 108 0.91 14.58 20.48
C LYS A 108 0.05 14.63 19.21
N GLU A 109 -1.12 15.26 19.26
CA GLU A 109 -1.99 15.42 18.10
C GLU A 109 -1.35 16.26 16.99
N GLU A 110 -0.55 17.27 17.36
CA GLU A 110 0.22 18.05 16.41
C GLU A 110 1.36 17.24 15.79
N GLN A 111 2.10 16.46 16.59
CA GLN A 111 3.14 15.56 16.08
C GLN A 111 2.57 14.52 15.11
N ILE A 112 1.39 13.94 15.40
CA ILE A 112 0.71 13.01 14.51
C ILE A 112 0.37 13.70 13.19
N ARG A 113 -0.23 14.91 13.25
CA ARG A 113 -0.56 15.69 12.04
C ARG A 113 0.66 16.02 11.19
N GLN A 114 1.77 16.42 11.81
CA GLN A 114 3.03 16.68 11.10
C GLN A 114 3.58 15.39 10.45
N GLN A 115 3.50 14.26 11.15
CA GLN A 115 3.96 12.98 10.60
C GLN A 115 3.11 12.51 9.42
N GLU A 116 1.79 12.67 9.49
CA GLU A 116 0.87 12.35 8.39
C GLU A 116 1.13 13.24 7.17
N ALA A 117 1.35 14.54 7.38
CA ALA A 117 1.72 15.47 6.31
C ALA A 117 3.01 15.02 5.60
N LEU A 118 4.07 14.71 6.36
CA LEU A 118 5.33 14.20 5.80
C LEU A 118 5.16 12.88 5.05
N ARG A 119 4.31 11.97 5.53
CA ARG A 119 4.00 10.71 4.83
C ARG A 119 3.29 10.96 3.50
N SER A 120 2.31 11.87 3.49
CA SER A 120 1.58 12.23 2.27
C SER A 120 2.47 12.90 1.22
N GLU A 121 3.38 13.78 1.64
CA GLU A 121 4.34 14.43 0.74
C GLU A 121 5.32 13.43 0.13
N ARG A 122 5.81 12.47 0.91
CA ARG A 122 6.69 11.40 0.41
C ARG A 122 5.97 10.52 -0.61
N ALA A 123 4.72 10.14 -0.34
CA ALA A 123 3.91 9.35 -1.27
C ALA A 123 3.68 10.11 -2.60
N ALA A 124 3.38 11.41 -2.54
CA ALA A 124 3.20 12.24 -3.73
C ALA A 124 4.50 12.34 -4.56
N LYS A 125 5.65 12.55 -3.91
CA LYS A 125 6.95 12.59 -4.60
C LYS A 125 7.32 11.26 -5.23
N GLU A 126 6.99 10.14 -4.58
CA GLU A 126 7.22 8.81 -5.14
C GLU A 126 6.33 8.55 -6.35
N GLU A 127 5.06 8.93 -6.30
CA GLU A 127 4.15 8.83 -7.44
C GLU A 127 4.62 9.68 -8.63
N GLU A 128 5.08 10.91 -8.38
CA GLU A 128 5.65 11.77 -9.42
C GLU A 128 6.89 11.13 -10.07
N LYS A 129 7.78 10.56 -9.27
CA LYS A 129 8.96 9.85 -9.76
C LYS A 129 8.57 8.65 -10.63
N ARG A 130 7.54 7.89 -10.26
CA ARG A 130 7.03 6.78 -11.08
C ARG A 130 6.50 7.29 -12.42
N LYS A 131 5.69 8.35 -12.42
CA LYS A 131 5.19 8.98 -13.67
C LYS A 131 6.32 9.45 -14.57
N GLN A 132 7.38 10.04 -14.01
CA GLN A 132 8.56 10.45 -14.79
C GLN A 132 9.32 9.26 -15.37
N GLN A 133 9.44 8.16 -14.63
CA GLN A 133 10.07 6.93 -15.12
C GLN A 133 9.26 6.28 -16.25
N ASP A 134 7.93 6.23 -16.12
CA ASP A 134 7.03 5.72 -17.16
C ASP A 134 7.11 6.58 -18.41
N ALA A 135 7.05 7.91 -18.28
CA ALA A 135 7.21 8.83 -19.40
C ALA A 135 8.58 8.69 -20.09
N ALA A 136 9.66 8.50 -19.33
CA ALA A 136 11.00 8.26 -19.88
C ALA A 136 11.12 6.89 -20.57
N TYR A 137 10.39 5.88 -20.10
CA TYR A 137 10.30 4.59 -20.77
C TYR A 137 9.55 4.71 -22.10
N ASP A 138 8.40 5.36 -22.11
CA ASP A 138 7.59 5.57 -23.32
C ASP A 138 8.33 6.41 -24.36
N ALA A 139 9.02 7.47 -23.96
CA ALA A 139 9.85 8.26 -24.87
C ALA A 139 10.92 7.41 -25.55
N ARG A 140 11.62 6.54 -24.80
CA ARG A 140 12.63 5.62 -25.35
C ARG A 140 12.00 4.60 -26.30
N ARG A 141 10.81 4.10 -25.97
CA ARG A 141 10.05 3.17 -26.83
C ARG A 141 9.67 3.84 -28.16
N LEU A 142 9.16 5.08 -28.12
CA LEU A 142 8.81 5.84 -29.32
C LEU A 142 10.02 6.11 -30.21
N VAL A 143 11.18 6.45 -29.63
CA VAL A 143 12.42 6.63 -30.39
C VAL A 143 12.82 5.33 -31.10
N ARG A 144 12.72 4.18 -30.44
CA ARG A 144 13.02 2.87 -31.06
C ARG A 144 12.10 2.61 -32.25
N LEU A 145 10.80 2.77 -32.09
CA LEU A 145 9.82 2.55 -33.16
C LEU A 145 10.05 3.50 -34.35
N ARG A 146 10.37 4.77 -34.08
CA ARG A 146 10.71 5.73 -35.13
C ARG A 146 11.96 5.33 -35.91
N ASN A 147 12.99 4.85 -35.21
CA ASN A 147 14.22 4.38 -35.86
C ASN A 147 13.97 3.13 -36.72
N GLU A 148 13.15 2.19 -36.25
CA GLU A 148 12.74 1.02 -37.04
C GLU A 148 11.96 1.45 -38.30
N GLU A 149 11.08 2.46 -38.20
CA GLU A 149 10.37 2.99 -39.36
C GLU A 149 11.31 3.68 -40.36
N ILE A 150 12.27 4.47 -39.87
CA ILE A 150 13.29 5.12 -40.71
C ILE A 150 14.10 4.06 -41.45
N GLN A 151 14.58 3.01 -40.76
CA GLN A 151 15.33 1.91 -41.39
C GLN A 151 14.52 1.22 -42.49
N LYS A 152 13.25 0.91 -42.24
CA LYS A 152 12.36 0.32 -43.27
C LYS A 152 12.18 1.24 -44.48
N ARG A 153 12.04 2.55 -44.26
CA ARG A 153 11.93 3.53 -45.36
C ARG A 153 13.24 3.64 -46.14
N GLU A 154 14.38 3.65 -45.47
CA GLU A 154 15.69 3.66 -46.12
C GLU A 154 15.93 2.41 -46.96
N GLU A 155 15.58 1.23 -46.44
CA GLU A 155 15.67 -0.04 -47.16
C GLU A 155 14.74 -0.05 -48.39
N ALA A 156 13.47 0.34 -48.23
CA ALA A 156 12.55 0.48 -49.36
C ALA A 156 13.03 1.49 -50.41
N ASN A 157 13.63 2.61 -49.99
CA ASN A 157 14.21 3.60 -50.90
C ASN A 157 15.45 3.05 -51.64
N LYS A 158 16.29 2.26 -50.96
CA LYS A 158 17.41 1.57 -51.60
C LYS A 158 16.90 0.58 -52.65
N ASP A 159 15.90 -0.23 -52.32
CA ASP A 159 15.32 -1.19 -53.26
C ASP A 159 14.68 -0.50 -54.48
N GLU A 160 13.93 0.56 -54.26
CA GLU A 160 13.34 1.41 -55.31
C GLU A 160 14.43 2.03 -56.20
N LEU A 161 15.51 2.55 -55.61
CA LEU A 161 16.65 3.10 -56.34
C LEU A 161 17.35 2.02 -57.17
N ASN A 162 17.64 0.86 -56.57
CA ASN A 162 18.24 -0.29 -57.23
C ASN A 162 17.41 -0.71 -58.45
N ARG A 163 16.08 -0.76 -58.30
CA ARG A 163 15.14 -1.07 -59.38
C ARG A 163 15.20 -0.04 -60.52
N ARG A 164 15.28 1.26 -60.20
CA ARG A 164 15.38 2.33 -61.20
C ARG A 164 16.70 2.29 -61.96
N ILE A 165 17.82 2.09 -61.26
CA ILE A 165 19.15 1.97 -61.90
C ILE A 165 19.15 0.76 -62.84
N ARG A 166 18.59 -0.39 -62.42
CA ARG A 166 18.47 -1.59 -63.28
C ARG A 166 17.69 -1.29 -64.54
N LYS A 167 16.50 -0.71 -64.39
CA LYS A 167 15.66 -0.36 -65.53
C LYS A 167 16.39 0.57 -66.51
N ALA A 168 17.01 1.64 -66.02
CA ALA A 168 17.77 2.56 -66.86
C ALA A 168 18.95 1.89 -67.59
N CYS A 169 19.62 0.92 -66.96
CA CYS A 169 20.71 0.16 -67.59
C CYS A 169 20.18 -0.71 -68.75
N TYR A 170 19.08 -1.44 -68.53
CA TYR A 170 18.47 -2.26 -69.57
C TYR A 170 17.91 -1.42 -70.72
N ASP A 171 17.21 -0.32 -70.42
CA ASP A 171 16.69 0.62 -71.43
C ASP A 171 17.83 1.15 -72.34
N SER A 172 19.00 1.44 -71.75
CA SER A 172 20.19 1.89 -72.51
C SER A 172 20.83 0.81 -73.39
N LEU A 173 20.73 -0.47 -72.99
CA LEU A 173 21.21 -1.60 -73.81
C LEU A 173 20.31 -1.82 -75.02
N GLU A 174 18.99 -1.66 -74.87
CA GLU A 174 18.03 -1.79 -75.96
C GLU A 174 18.19 -0.70 -77.04
N THR A 175 18.50 0.53 -76.63
CA THR A 175 18.71 1.64 -77.58
C THR A 175 20.06 1.61 -78.30
N THR A 176 21.04 0.84 -77.81
CA THR A 176 22.43 0.85 -78.32
C THR A 176 23.04 -0.56 -78.37
N PRO A 177 22.51 -1.46 -79.22
CA PRO A 177 22.91 -2.88 -79.24
C PRO A 177 24.36 -3.11 -79.66
N LEU A 178 25.00 -2.17 -80.36
CA LEU A 178 26.40 -2.28 -80.81
C LEU A 178 27.44 -1.90 -79.73
N LEU A 179 27.07 -1.16 -78.68
CA LEU A 179 27.94 -0.82 -77.54
C LEU A 179 27.91 -1.90 -76.44
N ALA A 180 26.88 -2.75 -76.43
CA ALA A 180 26.72 -3.86 -75.49
C ALA A 180 27.76 -4.99 -75.67
N VAL A 181 28.50 -4.99 -76.79
CA VAL A 181 29.51 -6.02 -77.12
C VAL A 181 30.89 -5.69 -76.55
N THR A 182 31.15 -4.44 -76.14
CA THR A 182 32.49 -3.98 -75.70
C THR A 182 32.55 -3.48 -74.25
N HIS A 183 31.42 -3.23 -73.61
CA HIS A 183 31.35 -2.92 -72.18
C HIS A 183 30.91 -4.14 -71.36
N PRO A 184 31.38 -4.31 -70.11
CA PRO A 184 30.87 -5.36 -69.22
C PRO A 184 29.35 -5.27 -69.19
N THR A 185 28.68 -6.42 -69.27
CA THR A 185 27.21 -6.43 -69.34
C THR A 185 26.67 -5.70 -68.12
N CYS A 186 25.52 -5.01 -68.24
CA CYS A 186 24.89 -4.35 -67.08
C CYS A 186 24.86 -5.27 -65.85
N GLN A 187 24.68 -6.58 -66.07
CA GLN A 187 24.71 -7.63 -65.05
C GLN A 187 26.03 -7.72 -64.27
N ASP A 188 27.18 -7.58 -64.94
CA ASP A 188 28.51 -7.63 -64.31
C ASP A 188 28.76 -6.38 -63.44
N ILE A 189 28.34 -5.20 -63.91
CA ILE A 189 28.44 -3.93 -63.18
C ILE A 189 27.57 -3.96 -61.92
N PHE A 190 26.37 -4.58 -61.97
CA PHE A 190 25.51 -4.73 -60.81
C PHE A 190 26.12 -5.66 -59.75
N ILE A 191 26.77 -6.75 -60.17
CA ILE A 191 27.44 -7.68 -59.26
C ILE A 191 28.66 -7.02 -58.61
N GLU A 192 29.49 -6.29 -59.38
CA GLU A 192 30.67 -5.59 -58.85
C GLU A 192 30.32 -4.49 -57.83
N ASN A 193 29.15 -3.85 -57.95
CA ASN A 193 28.71 -2.80 -57.03
C ASN A 193 27.80 -3.31 -55.90
N GLY A 194 27.67 -4.63 -55.73
CA GLY A 194 26.96 -5.23 -54.59
C GLY A 194 25.44 -5.20 -54.68
N PHE A 195 24.86 -5.09 -55.87
CA PHE A 195 23.42 -5.20 -56.06
C PHE A 195 23.03 -6.68 -56.31
N ASP A 196 22.30 -7.30 -55.38
CA ASP A 196 21.94 -8.73 -55.42
C ASP A 196 21.24 -9.17 -56.71
N GLN A 197 21.64 -10.30 -57.31
CA GLN A 197 20.98 -10.84 -58.50
C GLN A 197 19.46 -11.00 -58.28
N PRO A 198 18.61 -10.68 -59.29
CA PRO A 198 17.17 -10.82 -59.16
C PRO A 198 16.81 -12.28 -58.88
N LYS A 199 16.27 -12.56 -57.69
CA LYS A 199 15.76 -13.89 -57.31
C LYS A 199 14.52 -14.31 -58.12
N ASP A 200 13.90 -13.37 -58.84
CA ASP A 200 12.63 -13.58 -59.53
C ASP A 200 12.77 -14.10 -60.97
N ALA A 201 14.00 -14.23 -61.51
CA ALA A 201 14.21 -14.71 -62.88
C ALA A 201 14.15 -16.25 -63.04
N GLN A 202 13.85 -16.99 -61.97
CA GLN A 202 13.78 -18.47 -61.99
C GLN A 202 12.36 -19.04 -61.85
N ALA A 203 11.32 -18.19 -61.79
CA ALA A 203 9.93 -18.62 -61.62
C ALA A 203 9.11 -18.46 -62.91
N GLU A 204 9.65 -18.86 -64.07
CA GLU A 204 8.84 -19.15 -65.26
C GLU A 204 9.67 -19.96 -66.25
N LYS A 205 9.65 -21.28 -66.10
CA LYS A 205 9.80 -22.20 -67.22
C LYS A 205 8.66 -23.22 -67.15
N PRO A 206 8.01 -23.54 -68.28
CA PRO A 206 6.87 -24.44 -68.36
C PRO A 206 7.20 -25.86 -67.92
#